data_AF-A0A8S3Y822-F1
#
_entry.id   AF-A0A8S3Y822-F1
#
_cell.length_a   1.000
_cell.length_b   1.000
_cell.length_c   1.000
_cell.angle_alpha   90.00
_cell.angle_beta   90.00
_cell.angle_gamma   90.00
#
_symmetry.space_group_name_H-M   'P 1'
#
loop_
_entity.id
_entity.type
_entity.pdbx_description
1 polymer ?
#
loop_
_entity_poly.entity_id
_entity_poly.type
_entity_poly.pdbx_seq_one_letter_code
_entity_poly.pdbx_strand_id
1 'polypeptide(L)'
;MVLWFCKSLMPFDSISDQAMKDFFQKYDIIESDADMPSRDTVSRTALDDVYESMLNDVKSQIRADAPRHAAITFDLWSDQYRHRNYITFTFHYLTAGKS
;
A
#
# COMPACT_ATOMS: atom_id res chain seq x y z
N MET A 1 10.58 6.99 -0.22
CA MET A 1 10.45 6.30 -1.54
C MET A 1 9.24 5.38 -1.60
N VAL A 2 9.11 4.39 -0.71
CA VAL A 2 8.01 3.40 -0.77
C VAL A 2 6.62 4.02 -0.61
N LEU A 3 6.47 4.99 0.30
CA LEU A 3 5.22 5.75 0.44
C LEU A 3 4.81 6.47 -0.87
N TRP A 4 5.78 6.91 -1.68
CA TRP A 4 5.50 7.53 -2.98
C TRP A 4 4.96 6.50 -3.97
N PHE A 5 5.56 5.31 -4.04
CA PHE A 5 5.04 4.20 -4.85
C PHE A 5 3.62 3.80 -4.43
N CYS A 6 3.37 3.68 -3.12
CA CYS A 6 2.04 3.36 -2.60
C CYS A 6 1.02 4.46 -2.90
N LYS A 7 1.36 5.74 -2.72
CA LYS A 7 0.46 6.87 -2.99
C LYS A 7 0.18 7.07 -4.48
N SER A 8 1.16 6.80 -5.33
CA SER A 8 1.05 6.94 -6.79
C SER A 8 0.61 5.66 -7.50
N LEU A 9 0.34 4.58 -6.75
CA LEU A 9 -0.03 3.26 -7.30
C LEU A 9 0.96 2.76 -8.36
N MET A 10 2.25 3.07 -8.18
CA MET A 10 3.29 2.66 -9.12
C MET A 10 3.73 1.21 -8.85
N PRO A 11 4.00 0.43 -9.90
CA PRO A 11 4.53 -0.92 -9.73
C PRO A 11 5.93 -0.85 -9.11
N PHE A 12 6.21 -1.71 -8.13
CA PHE A 12 7.54 -1.79 -7.50
C PHE A 12 8.65 -2.20 -8.47
N ASP A 13 8.31 -2.74 -9.64
CA ASP A 13 9.29 -2.98 -10.71
C ASP A 13 9.91 -1.71 -11.28
N SER A 14 9.24 -0.55 -11.16
CA SER A 14 9.79 0.72 -11.64
C SER A 14 11.09 1.11 -10.94
N ILE A 15 11.35 0.59 -9.73
CA ILE A 15 12.64 0.77 -9.02
C ILE A 15 13.83 0.22 -9.79
N SER A 16 13.61 -0.83 -10.57
CA SER A 16 14.65 -1.50 -11.33
C SER A 16 14.97 -0.77 -12.64
N ASP A 17 14.14 0.19 -13.04
CA ASP A 17 14.29 0.92 -14.30
C ASP A 17 15.51 1.86 -14.26
N GLN A 18 16.28 1.84 -15.35
CA GLN A 18 17.51 2.61 -15.45
C GLN A 18 17.25 4.12 -15.43
N ALA A 19 16.18 4.56 -16.10
CA ALA A 19 15.80 5.98 -16.11
C ALA A 19 15.48 6.49 -14.69
N MET A 20 14.97 5.62 -13.83
CA MET A 20 14.66 5.96 -12.45
C MET A 20 15.93 6.08 -11.60
N LYS A 21 16.90 5.18 -11.79
CA LYS A 21 18.22 5.24 -11.12
C LYS A 21 18.98 6.50 -11.52
N ASP A 22 19.03 6.80 -12.81
CA ASP A 22 19.67 7.99 -13.35
C ASP A 22 19.02 9.27 -12.78
N PHE A 23 17.70 9.27 -12.59
CA PHE A 23 16.99 10.37 -11.94
C PHE A 23 17.43 10.52 -10.47
N PHE A 24 17.47 9.43 -9.71
CA PHE A 24 17.85 9.50 -8.30
C PHE A 24 19.31 9.92 -8.07
N GLN A 25 20.23 9.45 -8.91
CA GLN A 25 21.62 9.90 -8.90
C GLN A 25 21.74 11.39 -9.27
N LYS A 26 21.00 11.82 -10.30
CA LYS A 26 21.02 13.22 -10.76
C LYS A 26 20.55 14.22 -9.69
N TYR A 27 19.64 13.81 -8.82
CA TYR A 27 19.14 14.63 -7.72
C TYR A 27 19.81 14.34 -6.37
N ASP A 28 20.93 13.59 -6.38
CA ASP A 28 21.75 13.30 -5.20
C ASP A 28 20.95 12.63 -4.06
N ILE A 29 19.95 11.84 -4.44
CA ILE A 29 19.13 11.05 -3.50
C ILE A 29 19.88 9.77 -3.12
N ILE A 30 20.80 9.32 -3.97
CA ILE A 30 21.55 8.07 -3.85
C ILE A 30 22.97 8.31 -4.43
N GLU A 31 24.02 7.90 -3.71
CA GLU A 31 25.42 8.06 -4.16
C GLU A 31 25.84 6.99 -5.19
N SER A 32 25.26 5.79 -5.12
CA SER A 32 25.60 4.65 -5.97
C SER A 32 24.37 3.81 -6.31
N ASP A 33 24.37 3.17 -7.48
CA ASP A 33 23.34 2.19 -7.88
C ASP A 33 23.17 1.04 -6.87
N ALA A 34 24.21 0.75 -6.08
CA ALA A 34 24.17 -0.28 -5.05
C ALA A 34 23.32 0.10 -3.83
N ASP A 35 23.10 1.40 -3.59
CA ASP A 35 22.30 1.90 -2.47
C ASP A 35 20.80 1.91 -2.82
N MET A 36 20.45 1.67 -4.08
CA MET A 36 19.07 1.52 -4.51
C MET A 36 18.49 0.21 -3.96
N PRO A 37 17.40 0.25 -3.16
CA PRO A 37 16.81 -0.95 -2.62
C PRO A 37 16.26 -1.83 -3.74
N SER A 38 16.49 -3.14 -3.64
CA SER A 38 15.90 -4.10 -4.57
C SER A 38 14.37 -4.11 -4.45
N ARG A 39 13.69 -4.55 -5.52
CA ARG A 39 12.23 -4.77 -5.51
C ARG A 39 11.79 -5.57 -4.28
N ASP A 40 12.52 -6.64 -3.96
CA ASP A 40 12.19 -7.54 -2.85
C ASP A 40 12.37 -6.85 -1.49
N THR A 41 13.41 -6.02 -1.36
CA THR A 41 13.63 -5.21 -0.16
C THR A 41 12.49 -4.21 0.06
N VAL A 42 12.07 -3.52 -1.00
CA VAL A 42 10.93 -2.59 -0.95
C VAL A 42 9.62 -3.34 -0.65
N SER A 43 9.44 -4.51 -1.25
CA SER A 43 8.23 -5.31 -1.08
C SER A 43 8.13 -6.00 0.28
N ARG A 44 9.23 -6.29 0.95
CA ARG A 44 9.22 -6.95 2.26
C ARG A 44 9.22 -5.95 3.39
N THR A 45 10.25 -5.12 3.46
CA THR A 45 10.49 -4.31 4.66
C THR A 45 9.51 -3.14 4.74
N ALA A 46 9.28 -2.46 3.63
CA ALA A 46 8.54 -1.21 3.66
C ALA A 46 7.03 -1.37 3.43
N LEU A 47 6.58 -2.47 2.84
CA LEU A 47 5.15 -2.77 2.72
C LEU A 47 4.56 -3.22 4.05
N ASP A 48 5.27 -4.09 4.79
CA ASP A 48 4.80 -4.59 6.08
C ASP A 48 4.70 -3.45 7.11
N ASP A 49 5.73 -2.60 7.21
CA ASP A 49 5.73 -1.46 8.15
C ASP A 49 4.62 -0.44 7.83
N VAL A 50 4.45 -0.09 6.55
CA VAL A 50 3.42 0.87 6.12
C VAL A 50 2.02 0.28 6.30
N TYR A 51 1.85 -1.01 5.99
CA TYR A 51 0.60 -1.72 6.18
C TYR A 51 0.22 -1.79 7.66
N GLU A 52 1.14 -2.23 8.52
CA GLU A 52 0.88 -2.36 9.96
C GLU A 52 0.61 -0.98 10.60
N SER A 53 1.34 0.07 10.21
CA SER A 53 1.06 1.43 10.67
C SER A 53 -0.37 1.85 10.31
N MET A 54 -0.76 1.71 9.03
CA MET A 54 -2.09 2.11 8.57
C MET A 54 -3.19 1.25 9.19
N LEU A 55 -2.94 -0.06 9.36
CA LEU A 55 -3.86 -0.98 10.01
C LEU A 55 -4.10 -0.59 11.46
N ASN A 56 -3.05 -0.25 12.20
CA ASN A 56 -3.14 0.18 13.58
C ASN A 56 -3.88 1.52 13.71
N ASP A 57 -3.64 2.46 12.80
CA ASP A 57 -4.35 3.74 12.76
C ASP A 57 -5.85 3.55 12.50
N VAL A 58 -6.21 2.74 11.49
CA VAL A 58 -7.62 2.46 11.16
C VAL A 58 -8.30 1.70 12.29
N LYS A 59 -7.64 0.69 12.89
CA LYS A 59 -8.18 -0.01 14.07
C LYS A 59 -8.39 0.93 15.25
N SER A 60 -7.47 1.86 15.48
CA SER A 60 -7.57 2.87 16.54
C SER A 60 -8.78 3.78 16.30
N GLN A 61 -8.96 4.26 15.06
CA GLN A 61 -10.12 5.08 14.67
C GLN A 61 -11.44 4.34 14.86
N ILE A 62 -11.54 3.09 14.39
CA ILE A 62 -12.76 2.28 14.56
C ILE A 62 -13.08 2.06 16.04
N ARG A 63 -12.06 1.84 16.89
CA ARG A 63 -12.24 1.69 18.35
C ARG A 63 -12.68 3.00 19.00
N ALA A 64 -12.11 4.13 18.59
CA ALA A 64 -12.44 5.45 19.11
C ALA A 64 -13.86 5.87 18.73
N ASP A 65 -14.25 5.65 17.48
CA ASP A 65 -15.57 5.99 16.95
C ASP A 65 -16.68 5.05 17.47
N ALA A 66 -16.30 3.83 17.88
CA ALA A 66 -17.20 2.78 18.38
C ALA A 66 -18.53 2.72 17.58
N PRO A 67 -18.46 2.49 16.26
CA PRO A 67 -19.59 2.69 15.37
C PRO A 67 -20.75 1.76 15.75
N ARG A 68 -21.92 2.36 16.00
CA ARG A 68 -23.16 1.62 16.32
C ARG A 68 -23.70 0.83 15.12
N HIS A 69 -23.34 1.25 13.91
CA HIS A 69 -23.78 0.63 12.66
C HIS A 69 -22.57 0.44 11.76
N ALA A 70 -22.39 -0.79 11.28
CA ALA A 70 -21.38 -1.15 10.30
C ALA A 70 -21.96 -2.16 9.31
N ALA A 71 -21.47 -2.15 8.08
CA ALA A 71 -21.82 -3.09 7.04
C ALA A 71 -20.56 -3.67 6.41
N ILE A 72 -20.60 -4.94 6.00
CA ILE A 72 -19.52 -5.57 5.24
C ILE A 72 -20.10 -5.99 3.90
N THR A 73 -19.45 -5.56 2.82
CA THR A 73 -19.78 -6.03 1.47
C THR A 73 -18.70 -7.00 1.01
N PHE A 74 -19.15 -8.07 0.34
CA PHE A 74 -18.28 -9.07 -0.26
C PHE A 74 -18.43 -8.96 -1.77
N ASP A 75 -17.31 -8.77 -2.46
CA ASP A 75 -17.26 -8.83 -3.91
C ASP A 75 -16.44 -10.05 -4.33
N LEU A 76 -17.06 -10.95 -5.07
CA LEU A 76 -16.46 -12.22 -5.49
C LEU A 76 -16.43 -12.28 -7.00
N TRP A 77 -15.28 -12.60 -7.55
CA TRP A 77 -15.12 -12.77 -8.99
C TRP A 77 -14.06 -13.82 -9.31
N SER A 78 -14.23 -14.47 -10.46
CA SER A 78 -13.32 -15.49 -10.96
C SER A 78 -12.58 -14.95 -12.19
N ASP A 79 -11.26 -14.95 -12.11
CA ASP A 79 -10.39 -14.67 -13.26
C ASP A 79 -10.19 -15.98 -14.04
N GLN A 80 -10.81 -16.07 -15.21
CA GLN A 80 -10.71 -17.23 -16.09
C GLN A 80 -9.33 -17.37 -16.73
N TYR A 81 -8.60 -16.27 -16.96
CA TYR A 81 -7.28 -16.29 -17.57
C TYR A 81 -6.23 -16.83 -16.60
N ARG A 82 -6.31 -16.42 -15.33
CA ARG A 82 -5.39 -16.90 -14.28
C ARG A 82 -5.89 -18.14 -13.55
N HIS A 83 -7.09 -18.63 -13.87
CA HIS A 83 -7.78 -19.72 -13.19
C HIS A 83 -7.81 -19.52 -11.65
N ARG A 84 -8.08 -18.30 -11.20
CA ARG A 84 -8.08 -17.93 -9.78
C ARG A 84 -9.38 -17.24 -9.39
N ASN A 85 -9.86 -17.57 -8.20
CA ASN A 85 -11.00 -16.89 -7.60
C ASN A 85 -10.49 -15.82 -6.63
N TYR A 86 -11.10 -14.64 -6.67
CA TYR A 86 -10.81 -13.52 -5.79
C TYR A 86 -12.03 -13.19 -4.95
N ILE A 87 -11.78 -12.78 -3.71
CA ILE A 87 -12.77 -12.25 -2.79
C ILE A 87 -12.23 -10.96 -2.20
N THR A 88 -13.04 -9.92 -2.25
CA THR A 88 -12.77 -8.62 -1.63
C THR A 88 -13.74 -8.41 -0.48
N PHE A 89 -13.20 -8.01 0.68
CA PHE A 89 -13.97 -7.63 1.84
C PHE A 89 -13.88 -6.13 2.02
N THR A 90 -15.02 -5.43 2.02
CA THR A 90 -15.05 -3.99 2.28
C THR A 90 -15.89 -3.73 3.53
N PHE A 91 -15.26 -3.12 4.53
CA PHE A 91 -15.90 -2.72 5.79
C PHE A 91 -16.33 -1.26 5.70
N HIS A 92 -17.63 -1.02 5.86
CA HIS A 92 -18.25 0.31 5.83
C HIS A 92 -18.73 0.66 7.24
N TYR A 93 -18.33 1.82 7.73
CA TYR A 93 -18.81 2.35 9.01
C TYR A 93 -18.98 3.86 8.91
N LEU A 94 -19.86 4.40 9.76
CA LEU A 94 -20.06 5.84 9.87
C LEU A 94 -19.16 6.38 10.98
N THR A 95 -18.41 7.44 10.67
CA THR A 95 -17.67 8.21 11.66
C THR A 95 -18.62 9.20 12.31
N ALA A 96 -18.50 9.44 13.62
CA ALA A 96 -19.18 10.54 14.26
C ALA A 96 -18.54 11.84 13.74
N GLY A 97 -19.20 12.52 12.80
CA GLY A 97 -18.73 13.82 12.33
C GLY A 97 -18.50 14.74 13.54
N LYS A 98 -17.34 15.40 13.61
CA LYS A 98 -17.09 16.44 14.61
C LYS A 98 -18.22 17.47 14.50
N SER A 99 -19.10 17.53 15.50
CA SER A 99 -20.08 18.61 15.66
C SER A 99 -19.39 19.90 16.06
#